data_AF-A0A540NIF4-F1
#
_entry.id   AF-A0A540NIF4-F1
#
_cell.length_a   1.000
_cell.length_b   1.000
_cell.length_c   1.000
_cell.angle_alpha   90.00
_cell.angle_beta   90.00
_cell.angle_gamma   90.00
#
_symmetry.space_group_name_H-M   'P 1'
#
loop_
_entity.id
_entity.type
_entity.pdbx_description
1 polymer ?
#
loop_
_entity_poly.entity_id
_entity_poly.type
_entity_poly.pdbx_seq_one_letter_code
_entity_poly.pdbx_strand_id
1 'polypeptide(L)'
;MDIAVRAHLHGWKFIFLNDVECQCELPESYEAYRKQQHRWHSGPMQLFRLCLPAIIKSKISIGKKFNLIFLFFLLRKLILPFYSFTLFCIILPMTMFIPEAELPAWVVCYIPATMSFLNILPAPKAFPFIVPYLLFENTMSVTKFNAMISGLFQLGSAYEWVVTKKSGRSSEGDLTSLVEKPKHQRGVSVPDLVEMKEVIRQQEQRASKKKKHNRIYTKELALAFLLLTAAARSLLSAQGIHFYFLLFQGVSFLLVGLDLIGEQVE
;
A
#
# COMPACT_ATOMS: atom_id res chain seq x y z
N MET A 1 4.43 16.02 2.96
CA MET A 1 3.07 16.27 3.46
C MET A 1 3.08 17.25 4.63
N ASP A 2 3.77 16.93 5.73
CA ASP A 2 3.86 17.78 6.93
C ASP A 2 4.23 19.25 6.64
N ILE A 3 5.32 19.49 5.92
CA ILE A 3 5.73 20.85 5.50
C ILE A 3 4.63 21.56 4.69
N ALA A 4 3.95 20.85 3.80
CA ALA A 4 2.86 21.43 2.99
C ALA A 4 1.66 21.83 3.86
N VAL A 5 1.32 21.04 4.88
CA VAL A 5 0.28 21.41 5.86
C VAL A 5 0.70 22.68 6.60
N ARG A 6 1.93 22.75 7.12
CA ARG A 6 2.43 23.97 7.79
C ARG A 6 2.40 25.19 6.89
N ALA A 7 2.89 25.08 5.66
CA ALA A 7 2.85 26.17 4.69
C ALA A 7 1.40 26.62 4.41
N HIS A 8 0.47 25.68 4.25
CA HIS A 8 -0.94 25.99 4.05
C HIS A 8 -1.53 26.80 5.23
N LEU A 9 -1.20 26.42 6.47
CA LEU A 9 -1.66 27.13 7.66
C LEU A 9 -1.08 28.55 7.80
N HIS A 10 0.07 28.81 7.18
CA HIS A 10 0.68 30.14 7.07
C HIS A 10 0.15 30.96 5.87
N GLY A 11 -0.89 30.48 5.18
CA GLY A 11 -1.54 31.22 4.11
C GLY A 11 -0.88 31.07 2.73
N TRP A 12 0.09 30.17 2.58
CA TRP A 12 0.71 29.89 1.29
C TRP A 12 -0.31 29.34 0.28
N LYS A 13 -0.16 29.74 -0.98
CA LYS A 13 -0.98 29.28 -2.09
C LYS A 13 -0.28 28.15 -2.82
N PHE A 14 -1.00 27.07 -3.10
CA PHE A 14 -0.50 25.95 -3.90
C PHE A 14 -1.03 26.10 -5.32
N ILE A 15 -0.15 26.00 -6.30
CA ILE A 15 -0.47 26.01 -7.72
C ILE A 15 -0.05 24.64 -8.27
N PHE A 16 -0.97 23.96 -8.95
CA PHE A 16 -0.72 22.70 -9.63
C PHE A 16 -0.54 22.98 -11.12
N LEU A 17 0.60 22.60 -11.67
CA LEU A 17 0.95 22.76 -13.08
C LEU A 17 0.81 21.38 -13.74
N ASN A 18 -0.20 21.20 -14.60
CA ASN A 18 -0.50 19.92 -15.24
C ASN A 18 0.57 19.48 -16.25
N ASP A 19 1.28 20.46 -16.78
CA ASP A 19 2.28 20.41 -17.85
C ASP A 19 3.70 20.13 -17.33
N VAL A 20 3.91 20.15 -16.01
CA VAL A 20 5.18 19.83 -15.38
C VAL A 20 5.15 18.41 -14.83
N GLU A 21 5.77 17.50 -15.56
CA GLU A 21 5.86 16.09 -15.19
C GLU A 21 7.25 15.70 -14.69
N CYS A 22 7.31 14.75 -13.75
CA CYS A 22 8.56 14.19 -13.23
C CYS A 22 8.47 12.67 -13.22
N GLN A 23 9.47 12.01 -13.84
CA GLN A 23 9.54 10.55 -13.88
C GLN A 23 9.73 10.00 -12.47
N CYS A 24 8.84 9.10 -12.05
CA CYS A 24 8.85 8.51 -10.72
C CYS A 24 9.33 7.06 -10.76
N GLU A 25 10.29 6.72 -9.90
CA GLU A 25 10.70 5.33 -9.73
C GLU A 25 9.66 4.52 -8.95
N LEU A 26 9.27 3.40 -9.55
CA LEU A 26 8.37 2.43 -8.94
C LEU A 26 9.13 1.55 -7.93
N PRO A 27 8.42 1.00 -6.92
CA PRO A 27 9.01 0.00 -6.04
C PRO A 27 9.50 -1.22 -6.83
N GLU A 28 10.64 -1.77 -6.41
CA GLU A 28 11.25 -2.94 -7.05
C GLU A 28 10.46 -4.23 -6.85
N SER A 29 9.66 -4.31 -5.79
CA SER A 29 8.95 -5.52 -5.37
C SER A 29 7.63 -5.20 -4.69
N TYR A 30 6.76 -6.20 -4.60
CA TYR A 30 5.51 -6.09 -3.87
C TYR A 30 5.73 -5.72 -2.39
N GLU A 31 6.77 -6.26 -1.74
CA GLU A 31 7.11 -5.89 -0.37
C GLU A 31 7.47 -4.40 -0.24
N ALA A 32 8.29 -3.88 -1.16
CA ALA A 32 8.66 -2.47 -1.17
C ALA A 32 7.43 -1.58 -1.35
N TYR A 33 6.51 -1.98 -2.25
CA TYR A 33 5.24 -1.30 -2.45
C TYR A 33 4.36 -1.36 -1.19
N ARG A 34 4.23 -2.51 -0.54
CA ARG A 34 3.44 -2.68 0.69
C ARG A 34 3.96 -1.80 1.83
N LYS A 35 5.29 -1.76 2.02
CA LYS A 35 5.93 -0.86 2.99
C LYS A 35 5.68 0.61 2.66
N GLN A 36 5.76 0.98 1.39
CA GLN A 36 5.45 2.34 0.94
C GLN A 36 4.00 2.71 1.26
N GLN A 37 3.05 1.83 0.94
CA GLN A 37 1.63 2.03 1.20
C GLN A 37 1.32 2.11 2.69
N HIS A 38 1.99 1.29 3.51
CA HIS A 38 1.90 1.39 4.96
C HIS A 38 2.31 2.79 5.43
N ARG A 39 3.49 3.28 5.03
CA ARG A 39 3.99 4.62 5.38
C ARG A 39 3.07 5.74 4.87
N TRP A 40 2.50 5.59 3.68
CA TRP A 40 1.60 6.56 3.06
C TRP A 40 0.21 6.65 3.69
N HIS A 41 -0.14 5.70 4.56
CA HIS A 41 -1.40 5.71 5.30
C HIS A 41 -1.17 5.97 6.80
N SER A 42 -0.14 5.36 7.41
CA SER A 42 0.18 5.59 8.83
C SER A 42 0.68 7.02 9.09
N GLY A 43 1.60 7.52 8.25
CA GLY A 43 2.21 8.85 8.41
C GLY A 43 1.18 9.99 8.41
N PRO A 44 0.25 10.05 7.45
CA PRO A 44 -0.82 11.06 7.46
C PRO A 44 -1.74 10.97 8.68
N MET A 45 -2.02 9.77 9.22
CA MET A 45 -2.85 9.62 10.42
C MET A 45 -2.14 10.11 11.69
N GLN A 46 -0.83 9.88 11.79
CA GLN A 46 -0.02 10.49 12.84
C GLN A 46 0.02 12.01 12.70
N LEU A 47 0.25 12.51 11.48
CA LEU A 47 0.27 13.94 11.18
C LEU A 47 -1.08 14.60 11.50
N PHE A 48 -2.19 13.94 11.18
CA PHE A 48 -3.52 14.43 11.46
C PHE A 48 -3.69 14.73 12.96
N ARG A 49 -3.32 13.80 13.83
CA ARG A 49 -3.41 14.00 15.29
C ARG A 49 -2.55 15.15 15.78
N LEU A 50 -1.32 15.27 15.26
CA LEU A 50 -0.38 16.32 15.65
C LEU A 50 -0.84 17.71 15.16
N CYS A 51 -1.34 17.79 13.93
CA CYS A 51 -1.71 19.06 13.31
C CYS A 51 -3.16 19.49 13.60
N LEU A 52 -4.06 18.60 14.01
CA LEU A 52 -5.48 18.93 14.22
C LEU A 52 -5.68 20.16 15.13
N PRO A 53 -5.02 20.28 16.31
CA PRO A 53 -5.14 21.48 17.14
C PRO A 53 -4.67 22.75 16.43
N ALA A 54 -3.57 22.65 15.66
CA ALA A 54 -3.02 23.77 14.91
C ALA A 54 -3.95 24.20 13.76
N ILE A 55 -4.59 23.24 13.07
CA ILE A 55 -5.57 23.50 12.01
C ILE A 55 -6.78 24.24 12.59
N ILE A 56 -7.31 23.78 13.73
CA ILE A 56 -8.47 24.42 14.38
C ILE A 56 -8.14 25.86 14.80
N LYS A 57 -6.96 26.08 15.43
CA LYS A 57 -6.52 27.40 15.92
C LYS A 57 -6.03 28.37 14.83
N SER A 58 -5.77 27.88 13.62
CA SER A 58 -5.23 28.69 12.53
C SER A 58 -6.20 29.77 12.04
N LYS A 59 -5.66 30.83 11.41
CA LYS A 59 -6.41 31.97 10.86
C LYS A 59 -6.96 31.74 9.44
N ILE A 60 -6.82 30.54 8.88
CA ILE A 60 -7.34 30.23 7.53
C ILE A 60 -8.86 30.14 7.52
N SER A 61 -9.47 30.33 6.34
CA SER A 61 -10.92 30.30 6.19
C SER A 61 -11.52 28.93 6.55
N ILE A 62 -12.77 28.93 7.01
CA ILE A 62 -13.51 27.72 7.41
C ILE A 62 -13.53 26.67 6.30
N GLY A 63 -13.72 27.10 5.03
CA GLY A 63 -13.68 26.19 3.88
C GLY A 63 -12.34 25.48 3.69
N LYS A 64 -11.21 26.18 3.93
CA LYS A 64 -9.88 25.58 3.88
C LYS A 64 -9.65 24.60 5.04
N LYS A 65 -10.15 24.93 6.24
CA LYS A 65 -10.13 24.00 7.39
C LYS A 65 -10.94 22.74 7.10
N PHE A 66 -12.14 22.89 6.54
CA PHE A 66 -12.98 21.76 6.15
C PHE A 66 -12.30 20.90 5.10
N ASN A 67 -11.75 21.49 4.04
CA ASN A 67 -11.02 20.74 3.02
C ASN A 67 -9.85 19.94 3.62
N LEU A 68 -9.06 20.57 4.49
CA LEU A 68 -7.89 19.93 5.09
C LEU A 68 -8.29 18.82 6.09
N ILE A 69 -9.27 19.05 6.96
CA ILE A 69 -9.70 18.05 7.95
C ILE A 69 -10.49 16.94 7.26
N PHE A 70 -11.56 17.29 6.56
CA PHE A 70 -12.51 16.33 6.02
C PHE A 70 -11.99 15.66 4.75
N LEU A 71 -11.70 16.42 3.69
CA LEU A 71 -11.35 15.82 2.39
C LEU A 71 -9.94 15.22 2.40
N PHE A 72 -8.96 15.96 2.93
CA PHE A 72 -7.55 15.56 2.84
C PHE A 72 -7.16 14.48 3.86
N PHE A 73 -7.56 14.61 5.13
CA PHE A 73 -7.27 13.61 6.17
C PHE A 73 -8.38 12.57 6.32
N LEU A 74 -9.59 12.95 6.75
CA LEU A 74 -10.61 11.98 7.14
C LEU A 74 -11.08 11.12 5.96
N LEU A 75 -11.62 11.72 4.90
CA LEU A 75 -12.16 11.00 3.76
C LEU A 75 -11.08 10.11 3.12
N ARG A 76 -9.97 10.71 2.70
CA ARG A 76 -8.95 10.01 1.92
C ARG A 76 -8.14 8.99 2.72
N LYS A 77 -7.83 9.27 3.99
CA LYS A 77 -6.87 8.48 4.77
C LYS A 77 -7.49 7.66 5.89
N LEU A 78 -8.73 7.95 6.29
CA LEU A 78 -9.48 7.18 7.30
C LEU A 78 -10.68 6.45 6.68
N ILE A 79 -11.63 7.18 6.10
CA ILE A 79 -12.92 6.64 5.64
C ILE A 79 -12.72 5.67 4.47
N LEU A 80 -11.98 6.04 3.43
CA LEU A 80 -11.81 5.19 2.25
C LEU A 80 -11.11 3.84 2.57
N PRO A 81 -9.97 3.80 3.31
CA PRO A 81 -9.36 2.53 3.70
C PRO A 81 -10.25 1.70 4.64
N PHE A 82 -10.98 2.34 5.56
CA PHE A 82 -11.93 1.66 6.45
C PHE A 82 -13.07 1.02 5.65
N TYR A 83 -13.73 1.82 4.82
CA TYR A 83 -14.84 1.37 3.97
C TYR A 83 -14.42 0.20 3.06
N SER A 84 -13.29 0.34 2.36
CA SER A 84 -12.83 -0.69 1.41
C SER A 84 -12.53 -2.01 2.12
N PHE A 85 -11.80 -1.96 3.24
CA PHE A 85 -11.49 -3.18 4.00
C PHE A 85 -12.75 -3.81 4.59
N THR A 86 -13.58 -3.04 5.28
CA THR A 86 -14.78 -3.56 5.93
C THR A 86 -15.78 -4.13 4.92
N LEU A 87 -16.03 -3.43 3.81
CA LEU A 87 -17.00 -3.90 2.80
C LEU A 87 -16.52 -5.18 2.11
N PHE A 88 -15.33 -5.18 1.54
CA PHE A 88 -14.88 -6.29 0.69
C PHE A 88 -14.28 -7.46 1.44
N CYS A 89 -13.59 -7.21 2.57
CA CYS A 89 -12.89 -8.28 3.31
C CYS A 89 -13.73 -8.85 4.46
N ILE A 90 -14.77 -8.16 4.91
CA ILE A 90 -15.59 -8.60 6.06
C ILE A 90 -17.05 -8.75 5.66
N ILE A 91 -17.75 -7.66 5.31
CA ILE A 91 -19.20 -7.69 5.08
C ILE A 91 -19.54 -8.63 3.92
N LEU A 92 -18.85 -8.54 2.79
CA LEU A 92 -19.15 -9.34 1.61
C LEU A 92 -18.99 -10.86 1.87
N PRO A 93 -17.88 -11.38 2.44
CA PRO A 93 -17.83 -12.78 2.86
C PRO A 93 -18.93 -13.16 3.86
N MET A 94 -19.21 -12.30 4.85
CA MET A 94 -20.20 -12.57 5.89
C MET A 94 -21.62 -12.72 5.35
N THR A 95 -21.99 -11.97 4.30
CA THR A 95 -23.30 -12.14 3.64
C THR A 95 -23.50 -13.51 3.00
N MET A 96 -22.43 -14.25 2.70
CA MET A 96 -22.55 -15.63 2.22
C MET A 96 -22.85 -16.63 3.34
N PHE A 97 -22.62 -16.24 4.60
CA PHE A 97 -22.91 -17.06 5.78
C PHE A 97 -24.25 -16.70 6.45
N ILE A 98 -24.77 -15.50 6.18
CA ILE A 98 -26.04 -14.99 6.71
C ILE A 98 -26.97 -14.67 5.53
N PRO A 99 -27.79 -15.63 5.06
CA PRO A 99 -28.62 -15.46 3.87
C PRO A 99 -29.69 -14.37 4.00
N GLU A 100 -30.01 -13.93 5.22
CA GLU A 100 -30.95 -12.84 5.50
C GLU A 100 -30.36 -11.44 5.27
N ALA A 101 -29.03 -11.33 5.10
CA ALA A 101 -28.34 -10.07 4.89
C ALA A 101 -28.18 -9.76 3.39
N GLU A 102 -29.24 -9.23 2.77
CA GLU A 102 -29.16 -8.78 1.38
C GLU A 102 -28.34 -7.49 1.26
N LEU A 103 -27.22 -7.56 0.52
CA LEU A 103 -26.44 -6.37 0.18
C LEU A 103 -26.96 -5.76 -1.14
N PRO A 104 -27.27 -4.45 -1.15
CA PRO A 104 -27.67 -3.79 -2.38
C PRO A 104 -26.53 -3.80 -3.41
N ALA A 105 -26.84 -4.25 -4.63
CA ALA A 105 -25.88 -4.33 -5.73
C ALA A 105 -25.22 -2.98 -6.07
N TRP A 106 -25.90 -1.86 -5.84
CA TRP A 106 -25.33 -0.53 -6.08
C TRP A 106 -24.13 -0.22 -5.17
N VAL A 107 -24.12 -0.74 -3.94
CA VAL A 107 -23.01 -0.52 -2.99
C VAL A 107 -21.79 -1.35 -3.39
N VAL A 108 -22.00 -2.62 -3.76
CA VAL A 108 -20.93 -3.59 -4.01
C VAL A 108 -20.35 -3.45 -5.42
N CYS A 109 -21.18 -3.11 -6.42
CA CYS A 109 -20.76 -3.07 -7.81
C CYS A 109 -20.67 -1.65 -8.37
N TYR A 110 -21.69 -0.80 -8.16
CA TYR A 110 -21.74 0.51 -8.83
C TYR A 110 -20.80 1.55 -8.20
N ILE A 111 -20.70 1.64 -6.87
CA ILE A 111 -19.75 2.55 -6.22
C ILE A 111 -18.30 2.23 -6.65
N PRO A 112 -17.82 0.97 -6.56
CA PRO A 112 -16.44 0.66 -6.90
C PRO A 112 -16.15 0.78 -8.41
N ALA A 113 -17.12 0.42 -9.26
CA ALA A 113 -17.01 0.64 -10.70
C ALA A 113 -16.91 2.13 -11.05
N THR A 114 -17.75 2.97 -10.44
CA THR A 114 -17.73 4.42 -10.66
C THR A 114 -16.42 5.02 -10.17
N MET A 115 -15.96 4.66 -8.98
CA MET A 115 -14.66 5.12 -8.45
C MET A 115 -13.50 4.70 -9.35
N SER A 116 -13.53 3.47 -9.87
CA SER A 116 -12.49 2.99 -10.79
C SER A 116 -12.51 3.75 -12.10
N PHE A 117 -13.68 3.93 -12.69
CA PHE A 117 -13.84 4.71 -13.91
C PHE A 117 -13.32 6.14 -13.75
N LEU A 118 -13.68 6.83 -12.66
CA LEU A 118 -13.19 8.17 -12.35
C LEU A 118 -11.67 8.23 -12.18
N ASN A 119 -11.05 7.20 -11.60
CA ASN A 119 -9.59 7.12 -11.45
C ASN A 119 -8.84 6.97 -12.78
N ILE A 120 -9.50 6.49 -13.84
CA ILE A 120 -8.89 6.20 -15.14
C ILE A 120 -9.10 7.31 -16.15
N LEU A 121 -10.07 8.20 -15.92
CA LEU A 121 -10.30 9.38 -16.76
C LEU A 121 -9.00 10.15 -17.10
N PRO A 122 -8.05 10.35 -16.17
CA PRO A 122 -6.78 11.04 -16.49
C PRO A 122 -5.83 10.23 -17.38
N ALA A 123 -5.98 8.90 -17.46
CA ALA A 123 -5.08 7.99 -18.16
C ALA A 123 -5.85 6.86 -18.88
N PRO A 124 -6.55 7.15 -20.01
CA PRO A 124 -7.43 6.19 -20.68
C PRO A 124 -6.69 4.94 -21.18
N LYS A 125 -5.38 5.03 -21.42
CA LYS A 125 -4.52 3.88 -21.78
C LYS A 125 -4.50 2.78 -20.71
N ALA A 126 -4.90 3.07 -19.47
CA ALA A 126 -4.95 2.11 -18.36
C ALA A 126 -6.23 1.25 -18.34
N PHE A 127 -7.16 1.44 -19.28
CA PHE A 127 -8.43 0.70 -19.33
C PHE A 127 -8.31 -0.85 -19.34
N PRO A 128 -7.30 -1.48 -19.96
CA PRO A 128 -7.15 -2.94 -19.86
C PRO A 128 -6.84 -3.42 -18.44
N PHE A 129 -6.34 -2.54 -17.57
CA PHE A 129 -5.84 -2.87 -16.24
C PHE A 129 -6.85 -2.62 -15.10
N ILE A 130 -8.11 -2.26 -15.40
CA ILE A 130 -9.13 -1.93 -14.38
C ILE A 130 -9.38 -3.08 -13.42
N VAL A 131 -9.66 -4.26 -13.98
CA VAL A 131 -10.03 -5.42 -13.18
C VAL A 131 -8.84 -5.89 -12.34
N PRO A 132 -7.62 -6.07 -12.91
CA PRO A 132 -6.43 -6.35 -12.10
C PRO A 132 -6.17 -5.28 -11.03
N TYR A 133 -6.32 -4.00 -11.36
CA TYR A 133 -6.13 -2.89 -10.43
C TYR A 133 -7.12 -2.95 -9.26
N LEU A 134 -8.40 -3.19 -9.53
CA LEU A 134 -9.44 -3.32 -8.52
C LEU A 134 -9.16 -4.47 -7.55
N LEU A 135 -8.85 -5.65 -8.09
CA LEU A 135 -8.54 -6.83 -7.29
C LEU A 135 -7.31 -6.58 -6.39
N PHE A 136 -6.27 -5.97 -6.95
CA PHE A 136 -5.05 -5.61 -6.24
C PHE A 136 -5.29 -4.54 -5.17
N GLU A 137 -6.05 -3.49 -5.48
CA GLU A 137 -6.43 -2.44 -4.53
C GLU A 137 -7.23 -3.01 -3.35
N ASN A 138 -8.13 -3.96 -3.61
CA ASN A 138 -8.86 -4.67 -2.57
C ASN A 138 -7.93 -5.51 -1.69
N THR A 139 -6.93 -6.19 -2.25
CA THR A 139 -5.92 -6.89 -1.44
C THR A 139 -5.10 -5.91 -0.60
N MET A 140 -4.74 -4.78 -1.19
CA MET A 140 -4.01 -3.71 -0.50
C MET A 140 -4.84 -3.03 0.60
N SER A 141 -6.17 -3.15 0.59
CA SER A 141 -7.03 -2.60 1.64
C SER A 141 -6.63 -3.08 3.03
N VAL A 142 -6.16 -4.33 3.18
CA VAL A 142 -5.67 -4.88 4.45
C VAL A 142 -4.46 -4.12 4.97
N THR A 143 -3.50 -3.86 4.07
CA THR A 143 -2.29 -3.11 4.43
C THR A 143 -2.65 -1.66 4.75
N LYS A 144 -3.48 -1.02 3.93
CA LYS A 144 -3.93 0.37 4.12
C LYS A 144 -4.71 0.54 5.42
N PHE A 145 -5.60 -0.41 5.74
CA PHE A 145 -6.38 -0.44 6.97
C PHE A 145 -5.48 -0.59 8.21
N ASN A 146 -4.63 -1.62 8.23
CA ASN A 146 -3.70 -1.84 9.34
C ASN A 146 -2.78 -0.63 9.57
N ALA A 147 -2.28 -0.03 8.49
CA ALA A 147 -1.43 1.15 8.55
C ALA A 147 -2.17 2.39 9.10
N MET A 148 -3.41 2.58 8.66
CA MET A 148 -4.29 3.65 9.13
C MET A 148 -4.56 3.53 10.64
N ILE A 149 -4.92 2.34 11.13
CA ILE A 149 -5.08 2.06 12.55
C ILE A 149 -3.76 2.27 13.32
N SER A 150 -2.64 1.74 12.80
CA SER A 150 -1.32 1.91 13.40
C SER A 150 -0.92 3.38 13.56
N GLY A 151 -1.17 4.21 12.55
CA GLY A 151 -0.88 5.64 12.58
C GLY A 151 -1.79 6.43 13.53
N LEU A 152 -3.06 6.01 13.65
CA LEU A 152 -4.02 6.62 14.56
C LEU A 152 -3.70 6.32 16.03
N PHE A 153 -3.26 5.09 16.35
CA PHE A 153 -3.02 4.64 17.72
C PHE A 153 -1.53 4.56 18.14
N GLN A 154 -0.59 5.00 17.30
CA GLN A 154 0.86 4.94 17.59
C GLN A 154 1.40 3.54 17.90
N LEU A 155 0.82 2.50 17.29
CA LEU A 155 1.39 1.15 17.40
C LEU A 155 2.82 1.15 16.82
N GLY A 156 3.75 0.41 17.43
CA GLY A 156 5.21 0.51 17.18
C GLY A 156 5.65 0.46 15.71
N SER A 157 4.87 -0.21 14.84
CA SER A 157 5.03 -0.23 13.37
C SER A 157 4.96 1.17 12.70
N ALA A 158 4.36 2.17 13.36
CA ALA A 158 4.21 3.51 12.82
C ALA A 158 5.52 4.32 12.78
N TYR A 159 6.48 4.00 13.66
CA TYR A 159 7.76 4.72 13.76
C TYR A 159 8.89 4.12 12.92
N GLU A 160 8.68 2.93 12.33
CA GLU A 160 9.70 2.26 11.51
C GLU A 160 9.82 2.94 10.14
N TRP A 161 10.74 3.90 10.04
CA TRP A 161 10.99 4.64 8.79
C TRP A 161 12.04 3.93 7.93
N VAL A 162 11.69 2.76 7.39
CA VAL A 162 12.56 2.04 6.44
C VAL A 162 12.41 2.65 5.04
N VAL A 163 13.51 3.05 4.41
CA VAL A 163 13.53 3.58 3.03
C VAL A 163 12.95 2.53 2.08
N THR A 164 11.96 2.94 1.28
CA THR A 164 11.39 2.07 0.24
C THR A 164 12.45 1.85 -0.83
N LYS A 165 12.78 0.59 -1.11
CA LYS A 165 13.65 0.24 -2.22
C LYS A 165 12.95 0.53 -3.56
N LYS A 166 13.69 1.13 -4.47
CA LYS A 166 13.20 1.63 -5.76
C LYS A 166 13.92 0.90 -6.88
N SER A 167 13.23 0.65 -7.98
CA SER A 167 13.76 -0.09 -9.13
C SER A 167 15.09 0.47 -9.67
N GLY A 168 15.32 1.79 -9.57
CA GLY A 168 16.54 2.46 -10.04
C GLY A 168 17.74 2.39 -9.07
N ARG A 169 17.55 1.96 -7.81
CA ARG A 169 18.66 1.75 -6.88
C ARG A 169 19.10 0.29 -6.97
N SER A 170 20.27 0.02 -7.54
CA SER A 170 20.88 -1.30 -7.41
C SER A 170 20.95 -1.67 -5.91
N SER A 171 20.61 -2.90 -5.57
CA SER A 171 20.70 -3.41 -4.19
C SER A 171 22.13 -3.35 -3.61
N GLU A 172 23.11 -3.00 -4.44
CA GLU A 172 24.53 -2.81 -4.11
C GLU A 172 24.76 -1.69 -3.09
N GLY A 173 24.02 -0.57 -3.17
CA GLY A 173 24.24 0.60 -2.30
C GLY A 173 23.82 0.41 -0.83
N ASP A 174 22.88 -0.49 -0.55
CA ASP A 174 22.49 -0.85 0.82
C ASP A 174 23.47 -1.86 1.45
N LEU A 175 24.13 -2.69 0.63
CA LEU A 175 25.19 -3.58 1.09
C LEU A 175 26.43 -2.80 1.54
N THR A 176 26.80 -1.73 0.84
CA THR A 176 27.90 -0.84 1.25
C THR A 176 27.60 -0.07 2.53
N SER A 177 26.36 0.37 2.76
CA SER A 177 26.00 1.05 4.01
C SER A 177 25.91 0.11 5.23
N LEU A 178 25.66 -1.18 5.01
CA LEU A 178 25.79 -2.23 6.04
C LEU A 178 27.26 -2.57 6.36
N VAL A 179 28.18 -2.29 5.42
CA VAL A 179 29.63 -2.49 5.58
C VAL A 179 30.30 -1.33 6.36
N GLU A 180 29.70 -0.13 6.37
CA GLU A 180 30.28 1.08 7.00
C GLU A 180 30.12 1.20 8.52
N LYS A 181 29.97 0.09 9.25
CA LYS A 181 30.29 0.05 10.70
C LYS A 181 31.54 -0.78 11.00
N PRO A 182 32.74 -0.31 10.63
CA PRO A 182 33.93 -0.78 11.32
C PRO A 182 33.91 -0.20 12.74
N LYS A 183 33.86 -1.09 13.74
CA LYS A 183 34.32 -0.77 15.09
C LYS A 183 35.69 -0.11 14.95
N HIS A 184 35.89 1.04 15.60
CA HIS A 184 37.19 1.68 15.71
C HIS A 184 38.26 0.65 16.14
N GLN A 185 39.05 0.18 15.18
CA GLN A 185 40.40 -0.30 15.40
C GLN A 185 41.30 0.51 14.46
N ARG A 186 42.15 1.33 15.08
CA ARG A 186 43.29 1.96 14.42
C ARG A 186 44.17 0.85 13.83
N GLY A 187 44.45 0.89 12.53
CA GLY A 187 45.48 0.06 11.92
C GLY A 187 45.29 -0.23 10.43
N VAL A 188 45.86 0.64 9.59
CA VAL A 188 46.44 0.42 8.25
C VAL A 188 45.98 -0.82 7.45
N SER A 189 45.26 -0.59 6.35
CA SER A 189 45.57 -1.01 4.95
C SER A 189 44.36 -0.75 4.06
N VAL A 190 44.57 -0.14 2.89
CA VAL A 190 43.51 0.08 1.88
C VAL A 190 43.28 -1.26 1.16
N PRO A 191 42.07 -1.83 1.13
CA PRO A 191 41.83 -3.08 0.40
C PRO A 191 41.95 -2.87 -1.10
N ASP A 192 42.53 -3.83 -1.82
CA ASP A 192 42.66 -3.79 -3.27
C ASP A 192 41.27 -3.85 -3.94
N LEU A 193 41.02 -2.96 -4.90
CA LEU A 193 39.72 -2.77 -5.57
C LEU A 193 39.25 -4.04 -6.31
N VAL A 194 40.19 -4.91 -6.68
CA VAL A 194 39.91 -6.19 -7.35
C VAL A 194 39.37 -7.22 -6.36
N GLU A 195 39.97 -7.32 -5.18
CA GLU A 195 39.56 -8.25 -4.13
C GLU A 195 38.17 -7.87 -3.58
N MET A 196 37.90 -6.57 -3.45
CA MET A 196 36.57 -6.07 -3.07
C MET A 196 35.49 -6.40 -4.11
N LYS A 197 35.80 -6.32 -5.41
CA LYS A 197 34.88 -6.72 -6.49
C LYS A 197 34.60 -8.22 -6.52
N GLU A 198 35.60 -9.05 -6.25
CA GLU A 198 35.40 -10.50 -6.18
C GLU A 198 34.57 -10.92 -4.98
N VAL A 199 34.79 -10.29 -3.81
CA VAL A 199 33.97 -10.51 -2.61
C VAL A 199 32.52 -10.08 -2.84
N ILE A 200 32.29 -8.93 -3.48
CA ILE A 200 30.94 -8.48 -3.87
C ILE A 200 30.27 -9.50 -4.79
N ARG A 201 30.95 -9.95 -5.85
CA ARG A 201 30.41 -10.91 -6.82
C ARG A 201 30.11 -12.28 -6.20
N GLN A 202 30.97 -12.78 -5.31
CA GLN A 202 30.72 -14.02 -4.57
C GLN A 202 29.56 -13.88 -3.58
N GLN A 203 29.39 -12.72 -2.97
CA GLN A 203 28.29 -12.43 -2.05
C GLN A 203 26.96 -12.21 -2.79
N GLU A 204 26.96 -11.62 -3.98
CA GLU A 204 25.81 -11.55 -4.89
C GLU A 204 25.36 -12.94 -5.34
N GLN A 205 26.30 -13.84 -5.65
CA GLN A 205 25.99 -15.23 -5.96
C GLN A 205 25.40 -15.98 -4.74
N ARG A 206 25.84 -15.67 -3.51
CA ARG A 206 25.25 -16.22 -2.29
C ARG A 206 23.88 -15.61 -1.96
N ALA A 207 23.67 -14.33 -2.25
CA ALA A 207 22.41 -13.62 -2.06
C ALA A 207 21.34 -14.05 -3.10
N SER A 208 21.73 -14.25 -4.36
CA SER A 208 20.85 -14.82 -5.40
C SER A 208 20.44 -16.25 -5.06
N LYS A 209 21.36 -17.07 -4.52
CA LYS A 209 21.02 -18.40 -3.99
C LYS A 209 20.08 -18.37 -2.79
N LYS A 210 20.09 -17.31 -1.95
CA LYS A 210 19.18 -17.14 -0.81
C LYS A 210 17.81 -16.53 -1.16
N LYS A 211 17.65 -15.94 -2.36
CA LYS A 211 16.40 -15.27 -2.77
C LYS A 211 15.24 -16.22 -3.12
N LYS A 212 15.46 -17.54 -3.23
CA LYS A 212 14.44 -18.53 -3.64
C LYS A 212 13.52 -19.02 -2.50
N HIS A 213 13.04 -18.14 -1.65
CA HIS A 213 11.92 -18.53 -0.78
C HIS A 213 10.88 -17.42 -0.76
N ASN A 214 9.76 -17.69 -1.42
CA ASN A 214 8.61 -16.80 -1.43
C ASN A 214 8.15 -16.56 0.01
N ARG A 215 7.91 -15.31 0.37
CA ARG A 215 7.46 -14.97 1.71
C ARG A 215 5.98 -15.29 1.84
N ILE A 216 5.56 -15.78 3.00
CA ILE A 216 4.15 -16.09 3.26
C ILE A 216 3.53 -14.95 4.06
N TYR A 217 2.53 -14.28 3.47
CA TYR A 217 1.76 -13.24 4.12
C TYR A 217 0.49 -13.82 4.75
N THR A 218 0.57 -14.19 6.03
CA THR A 218 -0.48 -14.96 6.74
C THR A 218 -1.83 -14.24 6.81
N LYS A 219 -1.88 -12.91 6.93
CA LYS A 219 -3.15 -12.17 7.04
C LYS A 219 -3.92 -12.20 5.71
N GLU A 220 -3.20 -11.96 4.63
CA GLU A 220 -3.71 -12.01 3.27
C GLU A 220 -4.13 -13.45 2.91
N LEU A 221 -3.36 -14.45 3.34
CA LEU A 221 -3.70 -15.86 3.16
C LEU A 221 -4.95 -16.30 3.96
N ALA A 222 -5.10 -15.84 5.21
CA ALA A 222 -6.29 -16.11 6.01
C ALA A 222 -7.55 -15.54 5.35
N LEU A 223 -7.47 -14.32 4.82
CA LEU A 223 -8.56 -13.69 4.06
C LEU A 223 -8.80 -14.40 2.73
N ALA A 224 -7.76 -14.91 2.06
CA ALA A 224 -7.90 -15.74 0.87
C ALA A 224 -8.77 -16.96 1.16
N PHE A 225 -8.48 -17.70 2.23
CA PHE A 225 -9.27 -18.87 2.63
C PHE A 225 -10.72 -18.50 2.97
N LEU A 226 -10.93 -17.39 3.68
CA LEU A 226 -12.28 -16.91 3.99
C LEU A 226 -13.08 -16.60 2.70
N LEU A 227 -12.47 -15.85 1.77
CA LEU A 227 -13.09 -15.47 0.50
C LEU A 227 -13.36 -16.68 -0.40
N LEU A 228 -12.42 -17.63 -0.48
CA LEU A 228 -12.59 -18.86 -1.27
C LEU A 228 -13.67 -19.78 -0.67
N THR A 229 -13.77 -19.85 0.66
CA THR A 229 -14.85 -20.58 1.33
C THR A 229 -16.19 -19.92 1.06
N ALA A 230 -16.26 -18.58 1.13
CA ALA A 230 -17.45 -17.83 0.79
C ALA A 230 -17.85 -18.02 -0.69
N ALA A 231 -16.88 -18.07 -1.61
CA ALA A 231 -17.11 -18.35 -3.02
C ALA A 231 -17.68 -19.77 -3.21
N ALA A 232 -17.09 -20.79 -2.59
CA ALA A 232 -17.61 -22.16 -2.64
C ALA A 232 -19.06 -22.24 -2.12
N ARG A 233 -19.37 -21.50 -1.04
CA ARG A 233 -20.74 -21.45 -0.52
C ARG A 233 -21.71 -20.71 -1.45
N SER A 234 -21.27 -19.61 -2.06
CA SER A 234 -22.04 -18.85 -3.05
C SER A 234 -22.40 -19.69 -4.28
N LEU A 235 -21.47 -20.54 -4.74
CA LEU A 235 -21.70 -21.51 -5.82
C LEU A 235 -22.83 -22.49 -5.48
N LEU A 236 -22.85 -22.98 -4.23
CA LEU A 236 -23.90 -23.90 -3.76
C LEU A 236 -25.26 -23.21 -3.57
N SER A 237 -25.28 -21.89 -3.34
CA SER A 237 -26.49 -21.10 -3.11
C SER A 237 -27.06 -20.44 -4.38
N ALA A 238 -26.54 -20.77 -5.56
CA ALA A 238 -26.96 -20.23 -6.87
C ALA A 238 -26.85 -18.69 -7.04
N GLN A 239 -26.05 -18.00 -6.23
CA GLN A 239 -25.79 -16.55 -6.36
C GLN A 239 -24.62 -16.27 -7.32
N GLY A 240 -24.87 -16.39 -8.62
CA GLY A 240 -23.82 -16.39 -9.65
C GLY A 240 -22.91 -15.17 -9.71
N ILE A 241 -23.42 -13.94 -9.49
CA ILE A 241 -22.61 -12.71 -9.61
C ILE A 241 -21.61 -12.58 -8.44
N HIS A 242 -22.05 -12.89 -7.22
CA HIS A 242 -21.20 -12.85 -6.03
C HIS A 242 -20.11 -13.91 -6.08
N PHE A 243 -20.40 -15.08 -6.65
CA PHE A 243 -19.44 -16.16 -6.85
C PHE A 243 -18.19 -15.70 -7.61
N TYR A 244 -18.35 -15.11 -8.80
CA TYR A 244 -17.20 -14.69 -9.61
C TYR A 244 -16.36 -13.64 -8.90
N PHE A 245 -16.99 -12.64 -8.30
CA PHE A 245 -16.27 -11.62 -7.54
C PHE A 245 -15.46 -12.22 -6.39
N LEU A 246 -16.09 -13.06 -5.56
CA LEU A 246 -15.44 -13.71 -4.41
C LEU A 246 -14.32 -14.65 -4.84
N LEU A 247 -14.51 -15.38 -5.95
CA LEU A 247 -13.50 -16.27 -6.51
C LEU A 247 -12.27 -15.49 -6.99
N PHE A 248 -12.45 -14.50 -7.86
CA PHE A 248 -11.34 -13.70 -8.38
C PHE A 248 -10.64 -12.92 -7.27
N GLN A 249 -11.39 -12.42 -6.30
CA GLN A 249 -10.82 -11.74 -5.13
C GLN A 249 -10.04 -12.72 -4.24
N GLY A 250 -10.59 -13.90 -3.94
CA GLY A 250 -9.93 -14.93 -3.15
C GLY A 250 -8.64 -15.43 -3.79
N VAL A 251 -8.65 -15.66 -5.11
CA VAL A 251 -7.45 -16.01 -5.89
C VAL A 251 -6.42 -14.89 -5.83
N SER A 252 -6.83 -13.63 -5.97
CA SER A 252 -5.90 -12.49 -5.89
C SER A 252 -5.24 -12.38 -4.51
N PHE A 253 -6.01 -12.57 -3.44
CA PHE A 253 -5.48 -12.65 -2.07
C PHE A 253 -4.54 -13.83 -1.86
N LEU A 254 -4.81 -14.98 -2.49
CA LEU A 254 -3.94 -16.16 -2.44
C LEU A 254 -2.60 -15.89 -3.15
N LEU A 255 -2.65 -15.34 -4.37
CA LEU A 255 -1.45 -15.00 -5.16
C LEU A 255 -0.56 -14.00 -4.42
N VAL A 256 -1.17 -12.94 -3.87
CA VAL A 256 -0.47 -11.98 -3.02
C VAL A 256 0.05 -12.65 -1.74
N GLY A 257 -0.77 -13.49 -1.10
CA GLY A 257 -0.44 -14.18 0.15
C GLY A 257 0.78 -15.10 0.03
N LEU A 258 0.98 -15.68 -1.15
CA LEU A 258 2.11 -16.53 -1.51
C LEU A 258 3.28 -15.77 -2.15
N ASP A 259 3.21 -14.43 -2.19
CA ASP A 259 4.25 -13.57 -2.77
C ASP A 259 4.58 -13.90 -4.24
N LEU A 260 3.56 -14.29 -5.02
CA LEU A 260 3.69 -14.65 -6.44
C LEU A 260 3.64 -13.43 -7.36
N ILE A 261 3.48 -12.22 -6.81
CA ILE A 261 3.40 -10.96 -7.57
C ILE A 261 4.74 -10.24 -7.45
N GLY A 262 5.52 -10.22 -8.53
CA GLY A 262 6.75 -9.43 -8.62
C GLY A 262 8.05 -10.24 -8.74
N GLU A 263 8.00 -11.54 -9.00
CA GLU A 263 9.14 -12.19 -9.65
C GLU A 263 9.25 -11.59 -11.06
N GLN A 264 10.21 -10.68 -11.23
CA GLN A 264 10.70 -10.36 -12.57
C GLN A 264 11.14 -11.68 -13.17
N VAL A 265 10.33 -12.20 -14.10
CA VAL A 265 10.78 -13.21 -15.04
C VAL A 265 11.87 -12.51 -15.84
N GLU A 266 13.12 -12.85 -15.56
CA GLU A 266 14.30 -12.47 -16.36
C GLU A 266 14.11 -12.88 -17.83
#